data_AF-A0A815RWH5-F1
#
_entry.id   AF-A0A815RWH5-F1
#
_cell.length_a   1.000
_cell.length_b   1.000
_cell.length_c   1.000
_cell.angle_alpha   90.00
_cell.angle_beta   90.00
_cell.angle_gamma   90.00
#
_symmetry.space_group_name_H-M   'P 1'
#
loop_
_entity.id
_entity.type
_entity.pdbx_description
1 polymer ?
#
loop_
_entity_poly.entity_id
_entity_poly.type
_entity_poly.pdbx_seq_one_letter_code
_entity_poly.pdbx_strand_id
1 'polypeptide(L)'
;MASSRLFNNIGRIGIGLGIGGGVINSKLYNIDGGHRAVIFDRFQRVKLDVIEEGTHFMISWLHRPIIFDVRTRPRSVPSITGTKDIKAREKQSTSEDW
;
A
#
# COMPACT_ATOMS: atom_id res chain seq x y z
N MET A 1 48.95 26.56 10.65
CA MET A 1 48.59 25.34 9.87
C MET A 1 47.84 24.27 10.68
N ALA A 2 47.96 24.21 12.02
CA ALA A 2 47.24 23.22 12.84
C ALA A 2 45.73 23.51 12.97
N SER A 3 45.33 24.79 13.07
CA SER A 3 43.93 25.22 13.23
C SER A 3 43.05 24.89 12.03
N SER A 4 43.57 25.01 10.80
CA SER A 4 42.84 24.71 9.57
C SER A 4 42.55 23.21 9.38
N ARG A 5 43.43 22.34 9.88
CA ARG A 5 43.23 20.88 9.84
C ARG A 5 42.16 20.43 10.83
N LEU A 6 42.12 21.05 12.01
CA LEU A 6 41.11 20.77 13.03
C LEU A 6 39.70 21.13 12.53
N PHE A 7 39.56 22.31 11.91
CA PHE A 7 38.28 22.80 11.39
C PHE A 7 37.75 21.94 10.23
N ASN A 8 38.62 21.51 9.31
CA ASN A 8 38.24 20.61 8.23
C ASN A 8 37.80 19.22 8.73
N ASN A 9 38.46 18.69 9.77
CA ASN A 9 38.08 17.40 10.34
C ASN A 9 36.74 17.49 11.09
N ILE A 10 36.51 18.54 11.87
CA ILE A 10 35.23 18.79 12.55
C ILE A 10 34.11 19.02 11.54
N GLY A 11 34.36 19.77 10.47
CA GLY A 11 33.39 19.98 9.39
C GLY A 11 33.00 18.67 8.69
N ARG A 12 33.98 17.80 8.40
CA ARG A 12 33.72 16.47 7.82
C ARG A 12 32.95 15.55 8.75
N ILE A 13 33.26 15.57 10.05
CA ILE A 13 32.53 14.80 11.06
C ILE A 13 31.10 15.35 11.23
N GLY A 14 30.93 16.67 11.25
CA GLY A 14 29.62 17.32 11.34
C GLY A 14 28.72 17.00 10.14
N ILE A 15 29.26 17.02 8.93
CA ILE A 15 28.55 16.61 7.71
C ILE A 15 28.23 15.10 7.76
N GLY A 16 29.19 14.27 8.16
CA GLY A 16 29.00 12.82 8.29
C GLY A 16 27.92 12.46 9.31
N LEU A 17 27.88 13.14 10.45
CA LEU A 17 26.85 12.97 11.48
C LEU A 17 25.49 13.56 11.06
N GLY A 18 25.47 14.68 10.34
CA GLY A 18 24.23 15.27 9.83
C GLY A 18 23.55 14.36 8.81
N ILE A 19 24.31 13.78 7.89
CA ILE A 19 23.80 12.81 6.91
C ILE A 19 23.44 11.48 7.61
N GLY A 20 24.32 10.98 8.49
CA GLY A 20 24.10 9.73 9.23
C GLY A 20 22.88 9.78 10.15
N GLY A 21 22.65 10.91 10.83
CA GLY A 21 21.50 11.11 11.72
C GLY A 21 20.17 11.29 10.98
N GLY A 22 20.18 11.85 9.76
CA GLY A 22 18.97 12.08 8.96
C GLY A 22 18.33 10.80 8.40
N VAL A 23 19.08 9.70 8.29
CA VAL A 23 18.62 8.47 7.62
C VAL A 23 17.96 7.48 8.61
N ILE A 24 18.13 7.66 9.92
CA ILE A 24 17.64 6.72 10.94
C ILE A 24 16.20 7.06 11.35
N ASN A 25 15.27 6.95 10.41
CA ASN A 25 13.84 6.99 10.70
C ASN A 25 13.14 5.78 10.07
N SER A 26 13.63 4.59 10.44
CA SER A 26 12.87 3.36 10.27
C SER A 26 11.67 3.39 11.22
N LYS A 27 10.47 3.22 10.67
CA LYS A 27 9.25 3.03 11.46
C LYS A 27 8.88 1.56 11.42
N LEU A 28 8.59 1.04 12.60
CA LEU A 28 7.88 -0.22 12.77
C LEU A 28 6.40 0.05 12.59
N TYR A 29 5.73 -0.79 11.80
CA TYR A 29 4.28 -0.78 11.68
C TYR A 29 3.76 -2.20 11.81
N ASN A 30 2.56 -2.33 12.37
CA ASN A 30 1.92 -3.62 12.55
C ASN A 30 0.77 -3.76 11.54
N ILE A 31 0.60 -4.97 11.01
CA ILE A 31 -0.54 -5.36 10.17
C ILE A 31 -1.38 -6.32 10.99
N ASP A 32 -2.63 -5.93 11.23
CA ASP A 32 -3.58 -6.74 11.99
C ASP A 32 -4.07 -7.94 11.16
N GLY A 33 -4.44 -9.03 11.85
CA GLY A 33 -4.85 -10.26 11.21
C GLY A 33 -6.08 -10.13 10.30
N GLY A 34 -6.02 -10.74 9.12
CA GLY A 34 -7.01 -10.57 8.05
C GLY A 34 -6.85 -9.30 7.21
N HIS A 35 -5.79 -8.51 7.42
CA HIS A 35 -5.37 -7.43 6.53
C HIS A 35 -4.06 -7.79 5.83
N ARG A 36 -3.82 -7.17 4.68
CA ARG A 36 -2.55 -7.20 3.95
C ARG A 36 -2.14 -5.78 3.62
N ALA A 37 -0.85 -5.56 3.42
CA ALA A 37 -0.32 -4.26 3.02
C ALA A 37 0.37 -4.32 1.67
N VAL A 38 0.15 -3.30 0.83
CA VAL A 38 0.98 -3.02 -0.34
C VAL A 38 1.88 -1.84 -0.02
N ILE A 39 3.18 -1.98 -0.28
CA ILE A 39 4.13 -0.88 -0.11
C ILE A 39 4.24 -0.08 -1.40
N PHE A 40 4.14 1.24 -1.25
CA PHE A 40 4.44 2.19 -2.31
C PHE A 40 5.81 2.82 -2.07
N ASP A 41 6.72 2.62 -3.02
CA ASP A 41 8.05 3.22 -3.00
C ASP A 41 8.00 4.53 -3.79
N ARG A 42 8.58 5.62 -3.26
CA ARG A 42 8.58 6.93 -3.95
C ARG A 42 9.22 6.87 -5.35
N PHE A 43 10.19 5.97 -5.55
CA PHE A 43 10.90 5.82 -6.83
C PHE A 43 10.28 4.75 -7.75
N GLN A 44 9.94 3.58 -7.20
CA GLN A 44 9.42 2.43 -7.98
C GLN A 44 7.88 2.38 -8.01
N ARG A 45 7.21 3.36 -7.40
CA ARG A 45 5.75 3.51 -7.28
C ARG A 45 5.09 2.40 -6.47
N VAL A 46 4.93 1.21 -7.03
CA VAL A 46 4.23 0.07 -6.42
C VAL A 46 5.16 -1.12 -6.37
N LYS A 47 5.35 -1.68 -5.18
CA LYS A 47 5.87 -3.04 -5.05
C LYS A 47 4.75 -4.02 -5.39
N LEU A 48 5.06 -4.98 -6.26
CA LEU A 48 4.16 -6.08 -6.62
C LEU A 48 3.95 -7.07 -5.47
N ASP A 49 4.89 -7.07 -4.52
CA ASP A 49 4.85 -7.98 -3.39
C ASP A 49 3.89 -7.48 -2.30
N VAL A 50 3.05 -8.38 -1.80
CA VAL A 50 2.03 -8.09 -0.80
C VAL A 50 2.54 -8.59 0.54
N ILE A 51 2.56 -7.69 1.52
CA ILE A 51 3.04 -7.99 2.86
C ILE A 51 1.92 -8.59 3.69
N GLU A 52 2.25 -9.71 4.33
CA GLU A 52 1.36 -10.47 5.21
C GLU A 52 1.26 -9.84 6.61
N GLU A 53 0.57 -10.53 7.51
CA GLU A 53 0.27 -10.07 8.86
C GLU A 53 1.55 -9.92 9.71
N GLY A 54 1.49 -9.06 10.74
CA GLY A 54 2.59 -8.91 11.70
C GLY A 54 3.39 -7.62 11.56
N THR A 55 4.53 -7.57 12.24
CA THR A 55 5.32 -6.34 12.41
C THR A 55 6.40 -6.21 11.36
N HIS A 56 6.36 -5.11 10.60
CA HIS A 56 7.23 -4.87 9.47
C HIS A 56 8.02 -3.56 9.64
N PHE A 57 9.23 -3.55 9.09
CA PHE A 57 10.07 -2.35 9.05
C PHE A 57 9.87 -1.61 7.74
N MET A 58 9.69 -0.29 7.82
CA MET A 58 9.64 0.59 6.66
C MET A 58 10.51 1.82 6.84
N ILE A 59 11.02 2.34 5.72
CA ILE A 59 11.69 3.64 5.66
C ILE A 59 10.62 4.71 5.43
N SER A 60 10.36 5.54 6.43
CA SER A 60 9.18 6.43 6.46
C SER A 60 9.09 7.47 5.35
N TRP A 61 10.22 7.90 4.80
CA TRP A 61 10.26 8.94 3.77
C TRP A 61 10.13 8.37 2.34
N LEU A 62 10.55 7.11 2.18
CA LEU A 62 10.62 6.41 0.91
C LEU A 62 9.40 5.51 0.68
N HIS A 63 8.98 4.79 1.71
CA HIS A 63 7.91 3.80 1.66
C HIS A 63 6.61 4.36 2.26
N ARG A 64 5.48 4.09 1.61
CA ARG A 64 4.13 4.33 2.15
C ARG A 64 3.33 3.03 2.11
N PRO A 65 3.05 2.38 3.26
CA PRO A 65 2.21 1.19 3.29
C PRO A 65 0.73 1.60 3.15
N ILE A 66 0.00 0.88 2.32
CA ILE A 66 -1.47 0.94 2.27
C ILE A 66 -1.98 -0.41 2.75
N ILE A 67 -2.66 -0.39 3.90
CA ILE A 67 -3.25 -1.58 4.53
C ILE A 67 -4.67 -1.73 3.99
N PHE A 68 -5.04 -2.93 3.57
CA PHE A 68 -6.36 -3.25 3.05
C PHE A 68 -6.86 -4.57 3.64
N ASP A 69 -8.18 -4.68 3.76
CA ASP A 69 -8.85 -5.87 4.28
C ASP A 69 -8.95 -6.95 3.18
N VAL A 70 -8.59 -8.18 3.54
CA VAL A 70 -8.61 -9.34 2.64
C VAL A 70 -9.91 -10.14 2.80
N ARG A 71 -10.74 -9.80 3.79
CA ARG A 71 -12.00 -10.49 4.06
C ARG A 71 -13.01 -10.22 2.94
N THR A 72 -13.56 -11.30 2.41
CA THR A 72 -14.64 -11.23 1.42
C THR A 72 -15.91 -10.76 2.10
N ARG A 73 -16.31 -9.51 1.84
CA ARG A 73 -17.65 -9.02 2.19
C ARG A 73 -18.55 -9.14 0.95
N PRO A 74 -19.79 -9.64 1.08
CA PRO A 74 -20.73 -9.67 -0.04
C PRO A 74 -21.02 -8.24 -0.49
N ARG A 75 -20.61 -7.90 -1.72
CA ARG A 75 -20.95 -6.62 -2.36
C ARG A 75 -21.95 -6.88 -3.49
N SER A 76 -23.15 -6.32 -3.38
CA SER A 76 -24.08 -6.29 -4.51
C SER A 76 -23.60 -5.23 -5.50
N VAL A 77 -22.96 -5.66 -6.59
CA VAL A 77 -22.60 -4.77 -7.69
C VAL A 77 -23.78 -4.74 -8.64
N PRO A 78 -24.48 -3.60 -8.81
CA PRO A 78 -25.60 -3.52 -9.74
C PRO A 78 -25.06 -3.78 -11.15
N SER A 79 -25.46 -4.90 -11.76
CA SER A 79 -25.14 -5.19 -13.14
C SER A 79 -26.01 -4.30 -14.04
N ILE A 80 -25.39 -3.39 -14.80
CA ILE A 80 -26.07 -2.58 -15.82
C ILE A 80 -26.58 -3.46 -16.99
N THR A 81 -26.06 -4.69 -17.12
CA THR A 81 -26.61 -5.71 -18.00
C THR A 81 -27.93 -6.21 -17.43
N GLY A 82 -29.00 -5.55 -17.85
CA GLY A 82 -30.35 -5.97 -17.54
C GLY A 82 -30.65 -7.30 -18.22
N THR A 83 -30.72 -8.39 -17.45
CA THR A 83 -31.46 -9.59 -17.87
C THR A 83 -32.97 -9.36 -17.73
N LYS A 84 -33.46 -8.24 -18.27
CA LYS A 84 -34.89 -8.02 -18.49
C LYS A 84 -35.44 -9.01 -19.53
N ASP A 85 -34.57 -9.54 -20.39
CA ASP A 85 -35.02 -10.18 -21.63
C ASP A 85 -35.23 -11.70 -21.49
N ILE A 86 -34.76 -12.29 -20.38
CA ILE A 86 -35.01 -13.71 -20.09
C ILE A 86 -36.36 -13.88 -19.38
N LYS A 87 -36.70 -12.98 -18.44
CA LYS A 87 -37.97 -13.04 -17.70
C LYS A 87 -39.18 -12.55 -18.50
N ALA A 88 -38.98 -11.62 -19.45
CA ALA A 88 -40.07 -11.14 -20.31
C ALA A 88 -40.55 -12.21 -21.29
N ARG A 89 -39.62 -13.01 -21.83
CA ARG A 89 -39.91 -14.07 -22.81
C ARG A 89 -40.54 -15.33 -22.17
N GLU A 90 -40.20 -15.61 -20.91
CA GLU A 90 -40.85 -16.66 -20.11
C GLU A 90 -42.33 -16.33 -19.83
N LYS A 91 -42.65 -15.08 -19.49
CA LYS A 91 -44.05 -14.65 -19.28
C LYS A 91 -44.91 -14.73 -20.55
N GLN A 92 -44.33 -14.48 -21.73
CA GLN A 92 -45.05 -14.60 -23.01
C GLN A 92 -45.30 -16.06 -23.41
N SER A 93 -44.35 -16.96 -23.15
CA SER A 93 -44.53 -18.40 -23.40
C SER A 93 -45.68 -18.98 -22.56
N THR A 94 -45.75 -18.66 -21.27
CA THR A 94 -46.80 -19.17 -20.37
C THR A 94 -48.20 -18.62 -20.66
N SER A 95 -48.31 -17.55 -21.47
CA SER A 95 -49.60 -16.98 -21.88
C SER A 95 -50.10 -17.49 -23.24
N GLU A 96 -49.28 -18.20 -24.01
CA GLU A 96 -49.67 -18.81 -25.30
C GLU A 96 -50.03 -20.30 -25.17
N ASP A 97 -49.83 -20.90 -23.99
CA ASP A 97 -50.15 -22.31 -23.70
C ASP A 97 -51.61 -22.55 -23.21
N TRP A 98 -52.54 -21.61 -23.46
CA TRP A 98 -53.99 -21.74 -23.20
C TRP A 98 -54.84 -21.44 -24.42
#